data_AF-A0A1S9D0J2-F1
#
_entry.id   AF-A0A1S9D0J2-F1
#
_cell.length_a   1.000
_cell.length_b   1.000
_cell.length_c   1.000
_cell.angle_alpha   90.00
_cell.angle_beta   90.00
_cell.angle_gamma   90.00
#
_symmetry.space_group_name_H-M   'P 1'
#
loop_
_entity.id
_entity.type
_entity.pdbx_description
1 polymer ?
#
loop_
_entity_poly.entity_id
_entity_poly.type
_entity_poly.pdbx_seq_one_letter_code
_entity_poly.pdbx_strand_id
1 'polypeptide(L)'
;MLIELELERVEIVHARAEDYRPERAFSTVISRAVGSLDMLVRLAMPVSRDDGRILAMKGSYPAAEIEALGSPSTAQAPKALPLSA
;
A
#
# COMPACT_ATOMS: atom_id res chain seq x y z
N MET A 1 -12.99 12.65 -15.62
CA MET A 1 -12.73 11.39 -14.88
C MET A 1 -11.43 10.73 -15.36
N LEU A 2 -10.89 9.72 -14.67
CA LEU A 2 -9.58 9.10 -15.01
C LEU A 2 -9.49 8.62 -16.48
N ILE A 3 -10.63 8.28 -17.08
CA ILE A 3 -10.76 7.92 -18.51
C ILE A 3 -10.38 9.09 -19.45
N GLU A 4 -10.57 10.34 -19.04
CA GLU A 4 -10.19 11.54 -19.81
C GLU A 4 -8.69 11.84 -19.75
N LEU A 5 -7.93 11.15 -18.89
CA LEU A 5 -6.48 11.38 -18.74
C LEU A 5 -5.65 10.56 -19.72
N GLU A 6 -6.27 9.71 -20.54
CA GLU A 6 -5.63 8.91 -21.61
C GLU A 6 -4.38 8.14 -21.12
N LEU A 7 -4.43 7.58 -19.91
CA LEU A 7 -3.30 6.87 -19.31
C LEU A 7 -3.18 5.44 -19.83
N GLU A 8 -2.10 5.15 -20.54
CA GLU A 8 -1.85 3.83 -21.14
C GLU A 8 -1.42 2.73 -20.15
N ARG A 9 -0.97 3.11 -18.94
CA ARG A 9 -0.38 2.19 -17.95
C ARG A 9 -1.19 2.11 -16.66
N VAL A 10 -2.51 2.22 -16.77
CA VAL A 10 -3.44 2.13 -15.65
C VAL A 10 -4.52 1.11 -15.97
N GLU A 11 -4.75 0.22 -15.02
CA GLU A 11 -5.87 -0.72 -15.05
C GLU A 11 -6.78 -0.42 -13.85
N ILE A 12 -8.08 -0.35 -14.10
CA ILE A 12 -9.10 -0.15 -13.06
C ILE A 12 -9.81 -1.47 -12.85
N VAL A 13 -9.69 -2.00 -11.64
CA VAL A 13 -10.41 -3.22 -11.22
C VAL A 13 -11.40 -2.86 -10.13
N HIS A 14 -12.68 -3.16 -10.36
CA HIS A 14 -13.72 -3.04 -9.35
C HIS A 14 -13.90 -4.40 -8.64
N ALA A 15 -13.26 -4.54 -7.48
CA ALA A 15 -13.33 -5.73 -6.65
C ALA A 15 -13.10 -5.37 -5.18
N ARG A 16 -13.45 -6.29 -4.27
CA ARG A 16 -12.97 -6.23 -2.88
C ARG A 16 -11.48 -6.61 -2.86
N ALA A 17 -10.69 -5.94 -2.04
CA ALA A 17 -9.25 -6.15 -1.99
C ALA A 17 -8.89 -7.60 -1.58
N GLU A 18 -9.65 -8.18 -0.66
CA GLU A 18 -9.50 -9.56 -0.19
C GLU A 18 -9.79 -10.63 -1.25
N ASP A 19 -10.58 -10.29 -2.27
CA ASP A 19 -10.96 -11.19 -3.38
C ASP A 19 -10.07 -10.99 -4.61
N TYR A 20 -9.26 -9.92 -4.64
CA TYR A 20 -8.41 -9.61 -5.77
C TYR A 20 -7.23 -10.58 -5.85
N ARG A 21 -7.06 -11.19 -7.04
CA ARG A 21 -5.99 -12.15 -7.33
C ARG A 21 -5.29 -11.71 -8.62
N PRO A 22 -4.24 -10.87 -8.54
CA PRO A 22 -3.53 -10.42 -9.73
C PRO A 22 -2.73 -11.58 -10.33
N GLU A 23 -2.60 -11.59 -11.66
CA GLU A 23 -1.75 -12.59 -12.35
C GLU A 23 -0.27 -12.48 -11.96
N ARG A 24 0.17 -11.28 -11.57
CA ARG A 24 1.53 -11.00 -11.14
C ARG A 24 1.53 -10.19 -9.85
N ALA A 25 2.35 -10.60 -8.90
CA ALA A 25 2.54 -9.86 -7.66
C ALA A 25 3.20 -8.49 -7.92
N PHE A 26 2.76 -7.49 -7.15
CA PHE A 26 3.22 -6.11 -7.26
C PHE A 26 4.55 -5.89 -6.53
N SER A 27 5.46 -5.13 -7.14
CA SER A 27 6.66 -4.64 -6.47
C SER A 27 6.35 -3.54 -5.45
N THR A 28 5.21 -2.87 -5.58
CA THR A 28 4.77 -1.84 -4.64
C THR A 28 3.25 -1.82 -4.56
N VAL A 29 2.72 -1.86 -3.33
CA VAL A 29 1.30 -1.63 -3.04
C VAL A 29 1.21 -0.34 -2.24
N ILE A 30 0.39 0.60 -2.72
CA ILE A 30 0.16 1.88 -2.06
C ILE A 30 -1.30 2.02 -1.69
N SER A 31 -1.58 2.58 -0.52
CA SER A 31 -2.94 2.91 -0.15
C SER A 31 -3.04 4.18 0.69
N ARG A 32 -4.16 4.86 0.52
CA ARG A 32 -4.62 6.01 1.32
C ARG A 32 -6.01 5.67 1.84
N ALA A 33 -6.27 6.00 3.11
CA ALA A 33 -7.56 5.79 3.76
C ALA A 33 -7.99 4.30 3.90
N VAL A 34 -7.03 3.42 4.19
CA VAL A 34 -7.27 1.99 4.44
C VAL A 34 -7.22 1.67 5.94
N GLY A 35 -8.23 2.12 6.69
CA GLY A 35 -8.40 1.81 8.12
C GLY A 35 -7.08 1.82 8.93
N SER A 36 -6.75 0.66 9.52
CA SER A 36 -5.53 0.41 10.29
C SER A 36 -4.39 -0.18 9.45
N LEU A 37 -3.14 0.01 9.89
CA LEU A 37 -1.96 -0.59 9.24
C LEU A 37 -2.01 -2.12 9.19
N ASP A 38 -2.53 -2.78 10.22
CA ASP A 38 -2.64 -4.25 10.22
C ASP A 38 -3.58 -4.74 9.12
N MET A 39 -4.69 -4.03 8.89
CA MET A 39 -5.63 -4.35 7.82
C MET A 39 -4.98 -4.16 6.45
N LEU A 40 -4.24 -3.06 6.24
CA LEU A 40 -3.48 -2.86 5.00
C LEU A 40 -2.48 -3.99 4.77
N VAL A 41 -1.67 -4.36 5.77
CA VAL A 41 -0.68 -5.43 5.63
C VAL A 41 -1.35 -6.75 5.26
N ARG A 42 -2.47 -7.10 5.90
CA ARG A 42 -3.24 -8.32 5.60
C ARG A 42 -3.77 -8.34 4.16
N LEU A 43 -4.22 -7.20 3.65
CA LEU A 43 -4.75 -7.09 2.28
C LEU A 43 -3.63 -7.03 1.22
N ALA A 44 -2.53 -6.35 1.52
CA ALA A 44 -1.47 -6.07 0.55
C ALA A 44 -0.43 -7.19 0.46
N MET A 45 -0.13 -7.88 1.57
CA MET A 45 0.90 -8.92 1.59
C MET A 45 0.66 -10.05 0.58
N PRO A 46 -0.56 -10.62 0.42
CA PRO A 46 -0.81 -11.70 -0.55
C PRO A 46 -0.63 -11.31 -2.02
N VAL A 47 -0.71 -10.02 -2.33
CA VAL A 47 -0.57 -9.49 -3.71
C VAL A 47 0.78 -8.82 -3.94
N SER A 48 1.63 -8.76 -2.91
CA SER A 48 2.98 -8.19 -2.98
C SER A 48 4.01 -9.27 -3.29
N ARG A 49 5.09 -8.89 -3.97
CA ARG A 49 6.28 -9.74 -4.08
C ARG A 49 6.97 -9.86 -2.73
N ASP A 50 7.75 -10.92 -2.55
CA ASP A 50 8.57 -11.14 -1.35
C ASP A 50 9.56 -9.98 -1.09
N ASP A 51 10.06 -9.34 -2.16
CA ASP A 51 10.94 -8.17 -2.12
C ASP A 51 10.19 -6.82 -2.30
N GLY A 52 8.85 -6.88 -2.27
CA GLY A 52 7.97 -5.75 -2.50
C GLY A 52 7.91 -4.76 -1.35
N ARG A 53 7.27 -3.61 -1.59
CA ARG A 53 7.04 -2.56 -0.59
C ARG A 53 5.57 -2.26 -0.41
N ILE A 54 5.15 -2.06 0.83
CA ILE A 54 3.81 -1.55 1.17
C ILE A 54 3.96 -0.12 1.65
N LEU A 55 3.31 0.82 0.96
CA LEU A 55 3.35 2.25 1.25
C LEU A 55 1.99 2.70 1.82
N ALA A 56 1.97 3.01 3.11
CA ALA A 56 0.77 3.48 3.80
C ALA A 56 0.77 5.01 3.90
N MET A 57 -0.24 5.66 3.32
CA MET A 57 -0.48 7.09 3.54
C MET A 57 -1.37 7.26 4.77
N LYS A 58 -0.76 7.54 5.91
CA LYS A 58 -1.43 7.82 7.18
C LYS A 58 -1.32 9.31 7.53
N GLY A 59 -2.22 9.79 8.38
CA GLY A 59 -2.15 11.14 8.95
C GLY A 59 -1.03 11.22 10.01
N SER A 60 -1.41 11.57 11.24
CA SER A 60 -0.51 11.58 12.39
C SER A 60 0.28 10.27 12.51
N TYR A 61 1.53 10.36 12.99
CA TYR A 61 2.40 9.20 13.14
C TYR A 61 1.74 8.13 14.02
N PRO A 62 1.39 6.94 13.47
CA PRO A 62 0.52 5.99 14.15
C PRO A 62 1.34 5.00 15.00
N ALA A 63 2.06 5.48 16.00
CA ALA A 63 2.99 4.66 16.80
C ALA A 63 2.34 3.37 17.33
N ALA A 64 1.13 3.48 17.89
CA ALA A 64 0.39 2.32 18.41
C ALA A 64 0.01 1.30 17.32
N GLU A 65 -0.35 1.74 16.12
CA GLU A 65 -0.64 0.81 15.01
C GLU A 65 0.63 0.11 14.52
N ILE A 66 1.77 0.81 14.55
CA ILE A 66 3.08 0.24 14.19
C ILE A 66 3.52 -0.80 15.23
N GLU A 67 3.39 -0.49 16.52
CA GLU A 67 3.69 -1.42 17.61
C GLU A 67 2.83 -2.69 17.53
N ALA A 68 1.55 -2.54 17.20
CA ALA A 68 0.61 -3.64 17.07
C ALA A 68 0.95 -4.63 15.93
N LEU A 69 1.79 -4.26 14.97
CA LEU A 69 2.22 -5.17 13.89
C LEU A 69 3.17 -6.29 14.38
N GLY A 70 3.74 -6.17 15.59
CA GLY A 70 4.40 -7.29 16.26
C GLY A 70 5.60 -7.88 15.51
N SER A 71 6.71 -7.14 15.50
CA SER A 71 8.05 -7.47 14.97
C SER A 71 8.37 -7.06 13.52
N PRO A 72 9.64 -6.74 13.21
CA PRO A 72 10.00 -5.82 12.14
C PRO A 72 10.43 -6.56 10.87
N SER A 73 9.48 -7.03 10.07
CA SER A 73 9.72 -7.03 8.62
C SER A 73 9.38 -5.63 8.10
N THR A 74 10.29 -4.70 8.39
CA THR A 74 10.50 -3.45 7.62
C THR A 74 9.41 -2.36 7.69
N ALA A 75 8.75 -2.16 8.82
CA ALA A 75 8.07 -0.88 9.07
C ALA A 75 9.13 0.22 9.25
N GLN A 76 9.54 0.87 8.16
CA GLN A 76 10.39 2.05 8.22
C GLN A 76 9.51 3.27 8.46
N ALA A 77 9.87 4.08 9.46
CA ALA A 77 9.31 5.41 9.61
C ALA A 77 9.47 6.16 8.27
N PRO A 78 8.51 7.02 7.89
CA PRO A 78 8.58 7.75 6.63
C PRO A 78 9.90 8.51 6.57
N LYS A 79 10.78 8.10 5.64
CA LYS A 79 11.86 8.99 5.23
C LYS A 79 11.19 10.11 4.47
N ALA A 80 11.12 11.30 5.07
CA ALA A 80 10.68 12.49 4.36
C ALA A 80 11.56 12.64 3.11
N LEU A 81 11.03 12.23 1.96
CA LEU A 81 11.63 12.49 0.68
C LEU A 81 11.21 13.92 0.34
N PRO A 82 12.14 14.89 0.32
CA PRO A 82 11.78 16.22 -0.14
C PRO A 82 11.22 16.07 -1.55
N LEU A 83 10.04 16.65 -1.79
CA LEU A 83 9.57 16.88 -3.15
C LEU A 83 10.51 17.92 -3.75
N SER A 84 11.53 17.48 -4.47
CA SER A 84 12.31 18.35 -5.33
C SER A 84 11.36 18.86 -6.41
N ALA A 85 11.03 20.14 -6.33
CA ALA A 85 10.31 20.89 -7.35
C ALA A 85 11.13 20.99 -8.64
#